data_AF-A0A7X7FIB5-F1
#
_entry.id   AF-A0A7X7FIB5-F1
#
_cell.length_a   1.000
_cell.length_b   1.000
_cell.length_c   1.000
_cell.angle_alpha   90.00
_cell.angle_beta   90.00
_cell.angle_gamma   90.00
#
_symmetry.space_group_name_H-M   'P 1'
#
loop_
_entity.id
_entity.type
_entity.pdbx_description
1 polymer ?
#
loop_
_entity_poly.entity_id
_entity_poly.type
_entity_poly.pdbx_seq_one_letter_code
_entity_poly.pdbx_strand_id
1 'polypeptide(L)'
;MICGPVSNTEVAAFELAAPGTERWRAALNGRLSQIFKPAPDLTAIADYAGQVEIRESSTGKSRGRFTASDCEEGAVDGALIDGVLYLIGYFERPTRAPRRLNGRYALAAVRVEDGTILWQRSDVGPGTFLTADVLRMSSNAIPLATLVPGSVPSGISLSSAIGSQPETGHPTGRVEMSLLDKATGNEIGQPVNRLLPTGVRGTPILDVSIWAGEIIVRMTASELRFGVETPASRPAMEVRMR
;
A
#
# COMPACT_ATOMS: atom_id res chain seq x y z
N MET A 1 3.97 19.62 -16.20
CA MET A 1 4.88 19.70 -15.05
C MET A 1 5.35 18.32 -14.62
N ILE A 2 6.66 18.16 -14.40
CA ILE A 2 7.28 17.00 -13.74
C ILE A 2 8.11 17.49 -12.57
N CYS A 3 8.05 16.80 -11.43
CA CYS A 3 8.87 17.08 -10.26
C CYS A 3 9.93 15.98 -10.13
N GLY A 4 11.17 16.34 -9.82
CA GLY A 4 12.26 15.38 -9.72
C GLY A 4 13.40 15.86 -8.83
N PRO A 5 14.27 14.93 -8.39
CA PRO A 5 15.46 15.29 -7.61
C PRO A 5 16.42 16.10 -8.47
N VAL A 6 16.97 17.17 -7.90
CA VAL A 6 18.17 17.84 -8.44
C VAL A 6 19.42 17.42 -7.67
N SER A 7 19.25 17.10 -6.39
CA SER A 7 20.27 16.53 -5.54
C SER A 7 19.63 15.61 -4.50
N ASN A 8 20.44 15.07 -3.59
CA ASN A 8 19.94 14.30 -2.45
C ASN A 8 19.18 15.14 -1.42
N THR A 9 19.16 16.46 -1.54
CA THR A 9 18.51 17.39 -0.58
C THR A 9 17.71 18.47 -1.30
N GLU A 10 17.48 18.34 -2.61
CA GLU A 10 16.73 19.31 -3.38
C GLU A 10 15.83 18.64 -4.42
N VAL A 11 14.63 19.21 -4.58
CA VAL A 11 13.65 18.84 -5.59
C VAL A 11 13.28 20.07 -6.40
N ALA A 12 13.16 19.91 -7.71
CA ALA A 12 12.67 20.96 -8.60
C ALA A 12 11.53 20.45 -9.46
N ALA A 13 10.73 21.40 -9.94
CA ALA A 13 9.70 21.13 -10.93
C ALA A 13 10.02 21.82 -12.26
N PHE A 14 9.84 21.08 -13.34
CA PHE A 14 10.14 21.49 -14.70
C PHE A 14 8.89 21.51 -15.56
N GLU A 15 8.81 22.50 -16.45
CA GLU A 15 7.75 22.58 -17.45
C GLU A 15 7.92 21.47 -18.50
N LEU A 16 6.85 20.72 -18.75
CA LEU A 16 6.86 19.67 -19.76
C LEU A 16 6.71 20.24 -21.17
N ALA A 17 5.93 21.31 -21.32
CA ALA A 17 5.76 22.00 -22.58
C ALA A 17 7.00 22.81 -23.02
N ALA A 18 7.94 23.06 -22.09
CA ALA A 18 9.16 23.81 -22.32
C ALA A 18 10.33 23.17 -21.53
N PRO A 19 10.87 22.03 -21.99
CA PRO A 19 11.93 21.31 -21.31
C PRO A 19 13.11 22.22 -20.95
N GLY A 20 13.64 22.09 -19.73
CA GLY A 20 14.71 22.94 -19.20
C GLY A 20 14.22 24.20 -18.46
N THR A 21 12.93 24.53 -18.54
CA THR A 21 12.36 25.62 -17.75
C THR A 21 12.03 25.13 -16.34
N GLU A 22 12.83 25.53 -15.35
CA GLU A 22 12.54 25.33 -13.93
C GLU A 22 11.43 26.30 -13.48
N ARG A 23 10.39 25.78 -12.84
CA ARG A 23 9.30 26.59 -12.27
C ARG A 23 9.56 26.94 -10.81
N TRP A 24 10.03 25.96 -10.05
CA TRP A 24 10.32 26.12 -8.63
C TRP A 24 11.32 25.06 -8.18
N ARG A 25 11.96 25.35 -7.05
CA ARG A 25 12.90 24.48 -6.35
C ARG A 25 12.62 24.53 -4.84
N ALA A 26 12.85 23.39 -4.21
CA ALA A 26 12.64 23.16 -2.80
C ALA A 26 13.87 22.47 -2.19
N ALA A 27 14.45 23.08 -1.16
CA ALA A 27 15.46 22.44 -0.32
C ALA A 27 14.79 21.62 0.78
N LEU A 28 15.38 20.47 1.10
CA LEU A 28 14.98 19.59 2.18
C LEU A 28 15.96 19.71 3.36
N ASN A 29 15.45 19.52 4.57
CA ASN A 29 16.28 19.44 5.77
C ASN A 29 17.00 18.09 5.88
N GLY A 30 16.39 17.03 5.33
CA GLY A 30 16.94 15.68 5.31
C GLY A 30 17.28 15.19 3.89
N ARG A 31 17.83 13.97 3.82
CA ARG A 31 18.07 13.29 2.55
C ARG A 31 16.73 12.88 1.94
N LEU A 32 16.49 13.25 0.68
CA LEU A 32 15.32 12.86 -0.09
C LEU A 32 15.17 11.33 -0.12
N SER A 33 14.00 10.85 0.30
CA SER A 33 13.57 9.45 0.20
C SER A 33 12.74 9.23 -1.06
N GLN A 34 11.72 10.07 -1.27
CA GLN A 34 10.74 9.87 -2.33
C GLN A 34 10.04 11.18 -2.73
N ILE A 35 9.62 11.23 -4.00
CA ILE A 35 8.67 12.22 -4.52
C ILE A 35 7.47 11.46 -5.07
N PHE A 36 6.25 11.83 -4.68
CA PHE A 36 5.03 11.20 -5.19
C PHE A 36 3.89 12.21 -5.32
N LYS A 37 2.83 11.82 -6.05
CA LYS A 37 1.64 12.65 -6.27
C LYS A 37 0.45 12.13 -5.45
N PRO A 38 0.17 12.73 -4.27
CA PRO A 38 -0.99 12.34 -3.48
C PRO A 38 -2.32 12.75 -4.11
N ALA A 39 -2.31 13.84 -4.89
CA ALA A 39 -3.41 14.37 -5.69
C ALA A 39 -2.87 14.94 -7.02
N PRO A 40 -3.71 15.17 -8.05
CA PRO A 40 -3.26 15.62 -9.38
C PRO A 40 -2.43 16.92 -9.37
N ASP A 41 -2.79 17.85 -8.49
CA ASP A 41 -2.27 19.21 -8.34
C ASP A 41 -1.26 19.38 -7.19
N LEU A 42 -0.96 18.30 -6.47
CA LEU A 42 -0.04 18.31 -5.32
C LEU A 42 1.15 17.38 -5.54
N THR A 43 2.28 17.78 -4.98
CA THR A 43 3.51 17.00 -4.89
C THR A 43 3.85 16.80 -3.43
N ALA A 44 4.02 15.55 -3.01
CA ALA A 44 4.60 15.20 -1.73
C ALA A 44 6.10 14.95 -1.89
N ILE A 45 6.88 15.51 -0.97
CA ILE A 45 8.33 15.34 -0.89
C ILE A 45 8.62 14.74 0.49
N ALA A 46 9.15 13.52 0.50
CA ALA A 46 9.47 12.80 1.72
C ALA A 46 10.98 12.62 1.88
N ASP A 47 11.48 12.77 3.09
CA ASP A 47 12.87 12.48 3.44
C ASP A 47 13.02 11.15 4.20
N TYR A 48 14.26 10.75 4.46
CA TYR A 48 14.62 9.56 5.23
C TYR A 48 14.47 9.73 6.76
N ALA A 49 13.97 10.87 7.24
CA ALA A 49 13.70 11.13 8.65
C ALA A 49 12.18 11.13 8.94
N GLY A 50 11.36 10.64 8.01
CA GLY A 50 9.91 10.60 8.13
C GLY A 50 9.22 11.95 7.95
N GLN A 51 9.94 13.01 7.57
CA GLN A 51 9.33 14.30 7.26
C GLN A 51 8.71 14.24 5.87
N VAL A 52 7.49 14.75 5.77
CA VAL A 52 6.78 14.91 4.50
C VAL A 52 6.35 16.37 4.36
N GLU A 53 6.68 16.96 3.21
CA GLU A 53 6.20 18.27 2.81
C GLU A 53 5.26 18.14 1.61
N ILE A 54 4.11 18.81 1.68
CA ILE A 54 3.13 18.88 0.58
C ILE A 54 3.24 20.25 -0.06
N ARG A 55 3.36 20.27 -1.39
CA ARG A 55 3.45 21.51 -2.17
C ARG A 55 2.50 21.45 -3.36
N GLU A 56 2.01 22.61 -3.78
CA GLU A 56 1.34 22.74 -5.08
C GLU A 56 2.30 22.39 -6.21
N SER A 57 1.90 21.48 -7.10
CA SER A 57 2.76 21.04 -8.20
C SER A 57 3.10 22.17 -9.18
N SER A 58 2.21 23.13 -9.39
CA SER A 58 2.38 24.21 -10.36
C SER A 58 3.25 25.36 -9.84
N THR A 59 3.09 25.74 -8.57
CA THR A 59 3.71 26.94 -8.00
C THR A 59 4.84 26.63 -7.01
N GLY A 60 4.88 25.41 -6.46
CA GLY A 60 5.79 25.05 -5.38
C GLY A 60 5.42 25.66 -4.04
N LYS A 61 4.24 26.29 -3.92
CA LYS A 61 3.73 26.81 -2.65
C LYS A 61 3.51 25.67 -1.66
N SER A 62 4.08 25.80 -0.47
CA SER A 62 3.90 24.81 0.61
C SER A 62 2.47 24.82 1.12
N ARG A 63 1.90 23.63 1.32
CA ARG A 63 0.55 23.39 1.84
C ARG A 63 0.56 22.77 3.23
N GLY A 64 1.67 22.16 3.63
CA GLY A 64 1.81 21.57 4.94
C GLY A 64 3.13 20.80 5.05
N ARG A 65 3.59 20.64 6.28
CA ARG A 65 4.76 19.84 6.63
C ARG A 65 4.50 19.15 7.95
N PHE A 66 4.78 17.86 8.03
CA PHE A 66 4.58 17.07 9.23
C PHE A 66 5.58 15.90 9.26
N THR A 67 5.66 15.23 10.40
CA THR A 67 6.47 14.03 10.58
C THR A 67 5.56 12.86 10.93
N ALA A 68 5.65 11.78 10.17
CA ALA A 68 4.93 10.53 10.45
C ALA A 68 5.90 9.53 11.08
N SER A 69 5.95 9.47 12.42
CA SER A 69 6.91 8.67 13.19
C SER A 69 6.91 7.18 12.81
N ASP A 70 5.74 6.56 12.64
CA ASP A 70 5.69 5.15 12.22
C ASP A 70 6.21 4.92 10.79
N CYS A 71 6.32 5.98 9.98
CA CYS A 71 6.89 5.99 8.63
C CYS A 71 8.31 6.59 8.60
N GLU A 72 9.04 6.58 9.72
CA GLU A 72 10.34 7.26 9.87
C GLU A 72 11.42 6.78 8.89
N GLU A 73 11.36 5.52 8.48
CA GLU A 73 12.23 4.95 7.44
C GLU A 73 11.86 5.45 6.03
N GLY A 74 11.01 6.47 5.93
CA GLY A 74 10.66 7.25 4.75
C GLY A 74 9.34 6.83 4.11
N ALA A 75 8.48 7.80 3.86
CA ALA A 75 7.27 7.62 3.05
C ALA A 75 7.65 7.28 1.59
N VAL A 76 6.85 6.43 0.95
CA VAL A 76 7.07 5.92 -0.42
C VAL A 76 5.92 6.19 -1.37
N ASP A 77 4.71 6.38 -0.86
CA ASP A 77 3.53 6.71 -1.66
C ASP A 77 2.40 7.26 -0.75
N GLY A 78 1.31 7.71 -1.35
CA GLY A 78 0.13 8.13 -0.59
C GLY A 78 -1.00 8.69 -1.46
N ALA A 79 -2.16 8.90 -0.84
CA ALA A 79 -3.34 9.47 -1.48
C ALA A 79 -4.00 10.51 -0.58
N LEU A 80 -4.28 11.69 -1.12
CA LEU A 80 -5.08 12.71 -0.45
C LEU A 80 -6.56 12.49 -0.78
N ILE A 81 -7.38 12.32 0.25
CA ILE A 81 -8.82 12.07 0.15
C ILE A 81 -9.50 12.93 1.21
N ASP A 82 -10.40 13.82 0.79
CA ASP A 82 -11.18 14.70 1.67
C ASP A 82 -10.34 15.45 2.72
N GLY A 83 -9.17 15.97 2.30
CA GLY A 83 -8.25 16.72 3.16
C GLY A 83 -7.37 15.87 4.08
N VAL A 84 -7.53 14.54 4.06
CA VAL A 84 -6.70 13.58 4.79
C VAL A 84 -5.74 12.89 3.82
N LEU A 85 -4.45 13.01 4.10
CA LEU A 85 -3.41 12.27 3.41
C LEU A 85 -3.21 10.92 4.08
N TYR A 86 -3.54 9.87 3.35
CA TYR A 86 -3.18 8.50 3.70
C TYR A 86 -1.80 8.20 3.12
N LEU A 87 -0.85 7.86 3.99
CA LEU A 87 0.54 7.61 3.64
C LEU A 87 0.87 6.14 3.68
N ILE A 88 1.72 5.72 2.74
CA ILE A 88 2.43 4.45 2.79
C ILE A 88 3.90 4.79 3.01
N GLY A 89 4.47 4.27 4.10
CA GLY A 89 5.88 4.37 4.41
C GLY A 89 6.49 3.04 4.77
N TYR A 90 7.77 3.05 5.12
CA TYR A 90 8.42 1.92 5.75
C TYR A 90 8.39 2.10 7.27
N PHE A 91 7.98 1.04 7.97
CA PHE A 91 8.35 0.82 9.37
C PHE A 91 9.77 0.26 9.44
N GLU A 92 10.09 -0.67 8.54
CA GLU A 92 11.44 -1.21 8.37
C GLU A 92 11.77 -1.26 6.88
N ARG A 93 12.75 -0.44 6.46
CA ARG A 93 13.13 -0.36 5.05
C ARG A 93 13.91 -1.61 4.63
N PRO A 94 13.53 -2.26 3.53
CA PRO A 94 14.23 -3.45 3.06
C PRO A 94 15.65 -3.12 2.62
N THR A 95 16.63 -3.76 3.23
CA THR A 95 18.06 -3.62 2.88
C THR A 95 18.49 -4.51 1.72
N ARG A 96 17.67 -5.49 1.32
CA ARG A 96 17.94 -6.44 0.23
C ARG A 96 16.74 -6.59 -0.72
N ALA A 97 17.02 -6.83 -1.99
CA ALA A 97 16.00 -7.14 -2.98
C ALA A 97 15.42 -8.56 -2.78
N PRO A 98 14.15 -8.82 -3.16
CA PRO A 98 13.15 -7.87 -3.67
C PRO A 98 12.51 -7.05 -2.54
N ARG A 99 12.54 -5.72 -2.68
CA ARG A 99 12.12 -4.77 -1.63
C ARG A 99 10.68 -4.95 -1.16
N ARG A 100 9.75 -5.28 -2.07
CA ARG A 100 8.31 -5.43 -1.76
C ARG A 100 7.97 -6.62 -0.85
N LEU A 101 8.82 -7.65 -0.84
CA LEU A 101 8.59 -8.87 -0.04
C LEU A 101 9.31 -8.83 1.32
N ASN A 102 10.25 -7.90 1.49
CA ASN A 102 11.13 -7.82 2.65
C ASN A 102 10.96 -6.52 3.46
N GLY A 103 10.21 -5.54 2.94
CA GLY A 103 9.89 -4.32 3.67
C GLY A 103 8.70 -4.53 4.59
N ARG A 104 8.78 -3.99 5.81
CA ARG A 104 7.62 -3.86 6.69
C ARG A 104 7.08 -2.46 6.51
N TYR A 105 5.82 -2.37 6.09
CA TYR A 105 5.21 -1.10 5.77
C TYR A 105 4.65 -0.45 7.03
N ALA A 106 4.43 0.84 6.94
CA ALA A 106 3.63 1.61 7.87
C ALA A 106 2.57 2.38 7.10
N LEU A 107 1.45 2.65 7.78
CA LEU A 107 0.39 3.51 7.30
C LEU A 107 0.17 4.66 8.27
N ALA A 108 -0.21 5.82 7.74
CA ALA A 108 -0.62 6.95 8.55
C ALA A 108 -1.76 7.71 7.87
N ALA A 109 -2.63 8.32 8.66
CA ALA A 109 -3.57 9.32 8.20
C ALA A 109 -3.22 10.67 8.81
N VAL A 110 -3.08 11.68 7.95
CA VAL A 110 -2.67 13.02 8.35
C VAL A 110 -3.64 14.04 7.79
N ARG A 111 -4.21 14.90 8.63
CA ARG A 111 -4.96 16.06 8.16
C ARG A 111 -3.99 17.07 7.56
N VAL A 112 -4.14 17.39 6.28
CA VAL A 112 -3.18 18.26 5.58
C VAL A 112 -3.25 19.72 6.02
N GLU A 113 -4.43 20.18 6.45
CA GLU A 113 -4.67 21.57 6.87
C GLU A 113 -3.73 22.03 7.99
N ASP A 114 -3.54 21.18 9.01
CA ASP A 114 -2.80 21.49 10.23
C ASP A 114 -1.63 20.53 10.49
N GLY A 115 -1.48 19.48 9.68
CA GLY A 115 -0.47 18.43 9.88
C GLY A 115 -0.81 17.46 11.02
N THR A 116 -2.04 17.48 11.55
CA THR A 116 -2.45 16.60 12.65
C THR A 116 -2.44 15.14 12.21
N ILE A 117 -1.69 14.32 12.95
CA ILE A 117 -1.73 12.87 12.82
C ILE A 117 -3.06 12.36 13.42
N LEU A 118 -3.91 11.77 12.58
CA LEU A 118 -5.18 11.19 13.02
C LEU A 118 -4.99 9.78 13.58
N TRP A 119 -4.17 8.98 12.90
CA TRP A 119 -3.73 7.66 13.36
C TRP A 119 -2.45 7.26 12.62
N GLN A 120 -1.71 6.32 13.21
CA GLN A 120 -0.57 5.65 12.61
C GLN A 120 -0.62 4.16 12.92
N ARG A 121 -0.06 3.37 12.01
CA ARG A 121 0.05 1.93 12.15
C ARG A 121 1.40 1.47 11.61
N SER A 122 2.26 1.08 12.55
CA SER A 122 3.47 0.34 12.30
C SER A 122 3.19 -1.11 11.90
N ASP A 123 4.21 -1.75 11.31
CA ASP A 123 4.22 -3.20 11.04
C ASP A 123 3.02 -3.73 10.26
N VAL A 124 2.64 -3.02 9.19
CA VAL A 124 1.76 -3.57 8.17
C VAL A 124 2.55 -4.65 7.45
N GLY A 125 2.16 -5.90 7.74
CA GLY A 125 3.00 -7.09 7.62
C GLY A 125 3.75 -7.25 6.30
N PRO A 126 4.88 -7.98 6.31
CA PRO A 126 5.66 -8.23 5.10
C PRO A 126 4.81 -8.92 4.04
N GLY A 127 4.99 -8.52 2.77
CA GLY A 127 4.20 -9.08 1.66
C GLY A 127 2.79 -8.49 1.50
N THR A 128 2.43 -7.46 2.28
CA THR A 128 1.22 -6.67 2.04
C THR A 128 1.34 -5.88 0.75
N PHE A 129 0.31 -5.94 -0.10
CA PHE A 129 0.21 -5.11 -1.30
C PHE A 129 -0.33 -3.72 -0.95
N LEU A 130 0.51 -2.69 -1.11
CA LEU A 130 0.16 -1.30 -0.84
C LEU A 130 0.57 -0.41 -2.01
N THR A 131 -0.38 0.38 -2.50
CA THR A 131 -0.22 1.44 -3.51
C THR A 131 -1.18 2.58 -3.20
N ALA A 132 -0.94 3.78 -3.75
CA ALA A 132 -1.90 4.85 -3.64
C ALA A 132 -3.28 4.52 -4.22
N ASP A 133 -3.37 3.59 -5.19
CA ASP A 133 -4.66 3.17 -5.76
C ASP A 133 -5.48 2.36 -4.75
N VAL A 134 -4.84 1.44 -4.01
CA VAL A 134 -5.49 0.72 -2.89
C VAL A 134 -6.07 1.69 -1.87
N LEU A 135 -5.37 2.79 -1.58
CA LEU A 135 -5.87 3.84 -0.69
C LEU A 135 -7.08 4.57 -1.28
N ARG A 136 -7.25 4.64 -2.60
CA ARG A 136 -8.36 5.36 -3.27
C ARG A 136 -9.59 4.48 -3.56
N MET A 137 -9.44 3.16 -3.57
CA MET A 137 -10.48 2.23 -4.05
C MET A 137 -11.76 2.19 -3.21
N SER A 138 -11.71 2.57 -1.93
CA SER A 138 -12.88 2.62 -1.04
C SER A 138 -12.92 3.94 -0.29
N SER A 139 -14.11 4.46 0.01
CA SER A 139 -14.29 5.73 0.73
C SER A 139 -13.99 5.61 2.22
N ASN A 140 -14.28 4.45 2.83
CA ASN A 140 -14.25 4.28 4.28
C ASN A 140 -13.25 3.21 4.77
N ALA A 141 -12.72 2.38 3.87
CA ALA A 141 -11.81 1.30 4.24
C ALA A 141 -10.58 1.22 3.34
N ILE A 142 -9.51 0.59 3.83
CA ILE A 142 -8.31 0.23 3.06
C ILE A 142 -8.22 -1.30 3.05
N PRO A 143 -8.32 -1.96 1.89
CA PRO A 143 -8.11 -3.40 1.81
C PRO A 143 -6.61 -3.72 1.88
N LEU A 144 -6.24 -4.61 2.79
CA LEU A 144 -4.87 -5.07 2.98
C LEU A 144 -4.81 -6.54 2.58
N ALA A 145 -4.28 -6.80 1.38
CA ALA A 145 -4.01 -8.15 0.91
C ALA A 145 -2.56 -8.51 1.24
N THR A 146 -2.38 -9.51 2.10
CA THR A 146 -1.06 -9.91 2.61
C THR A 146 -0.76 -11.34 2.18
N LEU A 147 0.32 -11.51 1.42
CA LEU A 147 0.82 -12.84 1.11
C LEU A 147 1.51 -13.43 2.35
N VAL A 148 0.94 -14.50 2.88
CA VAL A 148 1.51 -15.28 3.98
C VAL A 148 2.05 -16.59 3.42
N PRO A 149 3.38 -16.75 3.29
CA PRO A 149 3.96 -18.03 2.92
C PRO A 149 3.59 -19.10 3.96
N GLY A 150 3.48 -20.34 3.53
CA GLY A 150 3.44 -21.50 4.42
C GLY A 150 4.76 -21.65 5.16
N SER A 151 4.86 -22.68 6.01
CA SER A 151 5.98 -22.90 6.94
C SER A 151 7.34 -22.60 6.31
N VAL A 152 7.89 -21.44 6.67
CA VAL A 152 9.24 -21.03 6.27
C VAL A 152 10.20 -21.70 7.23
N PRO A 153 11.16 -22.52 6.77
CA PRO A 153 12.19 -23.07 7.64
C PRO A 153 12.93 -21.95 8.39
N SER A 154 13.19 -22.15 9.68
CA SER A 154 13.90 -21.19 10.52
C SER A 154 15.21 -20.76 9.87
N GLY A 155 15.39 -19.44 9.66
CA GLY A 155 16.60 -18.86 9.05
C GLY A 155 16.49 -18.48 7.57
N ILE A 156 15.33 -18.69 6.93
CA ILE A 156 15.07 -18.30 5.54
C ILE A 156 14.19 -17.03 5.53
N SER A 157 14.61 -15.97 4.83
CA SER A 157 13.78 -14.76 4.63
C SER A 157 12.56 -15.06 3.75
N LEU A 158 11.45 -14.32 3.91
CA LEU A 158 10.23 -14.49 3.09
C LEU A 158 10.53 -14.49 1.59
N SER A 159 11.40 -13.59 1.11
CA SER A 159 11.82 -13.57 -0.29
C SER A 159 12.44 -14.88 -0.78
N SER A 160 13.18 -15.57 0.09
CA SER A 160 13.83 -16.84 -0.21
C SER A 160 12.83 -17.99 -0.12
N ALA A 161 11.91 -17.95 0.86
CA ALA A 161 10.83 -18.94 0.98
C ALA A 161 9.87 -18.93 -0.21
N ILE A 162 9.60 -17.75 -0.76
CA ILE A 162 8.84 -17.53 -1.99
C ILE A 162 9.53 -18.15 -3.22
N GLY A 163 10.86 -18.28 -3.19
CA GLY A 163 11.68 -18.83 -4.28
C GLY A 163 12.07 -20.31 -4.16
N SER A 164 12.12 -20.89 -2.95
CA SER A 164 12.65 -22.24 -2.74
C SER A 164 11.77 -23.09 -1.80
N GLN A 165 10.92 -23.98 -2.34
CA GLN A 165 10.36 -25.18 -1.64
C GLN A 165 9.61 -26.16 -2.60
N PRO A 166 9.43 -27.45 -2.21
CA PRO A 166 9.26 -28.61 -3.11
C PRO A 166 7.83 -28.88 -3.63
N GLU A 167 7.74 -29.68 -4.69
CA GLU A 167 6.59 -29.94 -5.60
C GLU A 167 5.40 -30.75 -5.04
N THR A 168 5.26 -30.90 -3.72
CA THR A 168 4.25 -31.80 -3.14
C THR A 168 2.92 -31.10 -2.84
N GLY A 169 1.95 -31.23 -3.75
CA GLY A 169 0.49 -31.48 -3.53
C GLY A 169 -0.39 -30.62 -2.59
N HIS A 170 0.15 -29.74 -1.74
CA HIS A 170 -0.62 -28.93 -0.80
C HIS A 170 -0.42 -27.43 -1.07
N PRO A 171 -1.44 -26.58 -0.82
CA PRO A 171 -1.28 -25.14 -0.95
C PRO A 171 -0.30 -24.65 0.12
N THR A 172 0.92 -24.31 -0.30
CA THR A 172 2.02 -23.93 0.61
C THR A 172 1.99 -22.44 1.00
N GLY A 173 0.86 -21.75 0.85
CA GLY A 173 0.72 -20.34 1.20
C GLY A 173 -0.74 -19.89 1.16
N ARG A 174 -1.01 -18.74 1.76
CA ARG A 174 -2.34 -18.12 1.79
C ARG A 174 -2.24 -16.63 1.55
N VAL A 175 -3.32 -16.05 1.07
CA VAL A 175 -3.53 -14.60 1.15
C VAL A 175 -4.49 -14.35 2.30
N GLU A 176 -4.04 -13.53 3.24
CA GLU A 176 -4.88 -12.93 4.26
C GLU A 176 -5.41 -11.60 3.74
N MET A 177 -6.71 -11.37 3.89
CA MET A 177 -7.38 -10.12 3.56
C MET A 177 -7.91 -9.51 4.85
N SER A 178 -7.43 -8.32 5.19
CA SER A 178 -8.01 -7.50 6.25
C SER A 178 -8.50 -6.16 5.70
N LEU A 179 -9.42 -5.52 6.42
CA LEU A 179 -9.96 -4.22 6.09
C LEU A 179 -9.58 -3.26 7.21
N LEU A 180 -8.98 -2.13 6.87
CA LEU A 180 -8.68 -1.06 7.82
C LEU A 180 -9.72 0.04 7.71
N ASP A 181 -10.30 0.50 8.81
CA ASP A 181 -11.13 1.70 8.85
C ASP A 181 -10.25 2.94 8.63
N LYS A 182 -10.59 3.73 7.61
CA LYS A 182 -9.87 4.95 7.27
C LYS A 182 -9.98 6.06 8.30
N ALA A 183 -11.04 6.09 9.09
CA ALA A 183 -11.23 7.12 10.10
C ALA A 183 -10.37 6.84 11.33
N THR A 184 -10.19 5.56 11.69
CA THR A 184 -9.61 5.18 12.98
C THR A 184 -8.28 4.43 12.87
N GLY A 185 -7.96 3.85 11.71
CA GLY A 185 -6.79 2.98 11.53
C GLY A 185 -6.97 1.60 12.18
N ASN A 186 -8.19 1.26 12.61
CA ASN A 186 -8.50 -0.03 13.24
C ASN A 186 -8.96 -1.07 12.21
N GLU A 187 -8.79 -2.36 12.53
CA GLU A 187 -9.33 -3.43 11.68
C GLU A 187 -10.86 -3.49 11.76
N ILE A 188 -11.49 -3.66 10.61
CA ILE A 188 -12.92 -3.89 10.45
C ILE A 188 -13.14 -5.39 10.36
N GLY A 189 -13.79 -5.95 11.38
CA GLY A 189 -14.12 -7.37 11.42
C GLY A 189 -12.90 -8.26 11.64
N GLN A 190 -12.97 -9.50 11.16
CA GLN A 190 -11.89 -10.48 11.26
C GLN A 190 -11.21 -10.67 9.89
N PRO A 191 -9.88 -10.83 9.84
CA PRO A 191 -9.19 -11.15 8.60
C PRO A 191 -9.71 -12.46 7.97
N VAL A 192 -9.89 -12.45 6.64
CA VAL A 192 -10.32 -13.61 5.87
C VAL A 192 -9.14 -14.23 5.15
N ASN A 193 -9.00 -15.54 5.24
CA ASN A 193 -7.89 -16.26 4.63
C ASN A 193 -8.36 -17.06 3.40
N ARG A 194 -7.58 -17.04 2.33
CA ARG A 194 -7.76 -17.88 1.14
C ARG A 194 -6.46 -18.60 0.82
N LEU A 195 -6.53 -19.93 0.72
CA LEU A 195 -5.40 -20.76 0.34
C LEU A 195 -5.07 -20.53 -1.15
N LEU A 196 -3.78 -20.48 -1.47
CA LEU A 196 -3.34 -20.44 -2.86
C LEU A 196 -3.64 -21.77 -3.55
N PRO A 197 -3.94 -21.82 -4.86
CA PRO A 197 -4.09 -23.09 -5.56
C PRO A 197 -2.79 -23.92 -5.52
N THR A 198 -2.91 -25.24 -5.52
CA THR A 198 -1.75 -26.15 -5.63
C THR A 198 -0.94 -25.86 -6.89
N GLY A 199 0.38 -25.74 -6.75
CA GLY A 199 1.29 -25.40 -7.85
C GLY A 199 1.46 -23.90 -8.11
N VAL A 200 0.60 -23.05 -7.53
CA VAL A 200 0.81 -21.59 -7.53
C VAL A 200 1.81 -21.27 -6.43
N ARG A 201 3.08 -21.17 -6.82
CA ARG A 201 4.18 -20.74 -5.94
C ARG A 201 3.92 -19.32 -5.44
N GLY A 202 4.54 -18.92 -4.32
CA GLY A 202 4.37 -17.64 -3.59
C GLY A 202 4.59 -16.37 -4.41
N THR A 203 3.84 -16.21 -5.48
CA THR A 203 3.94 -15.11 -6.43
C THR A 203 3.51 -13.82 -5.75
N PRO A 204 4.21 -12.70 -5.99
CA PRO A 204 3.82 -11.45 -5.38
C PRO A 204 2.40 -11.09 -5.83
N ILE A 205 1.64 -10.48 -4.91
CA ILE A 205 0.39 -9.82 -5.27
C ILE A 205 0.73 -8.70 -6.25
N LEU A 206 0.05 -8.69 -7.39
CA LEU A 206 0.28 -7.74 -8.47
C LEU A 206 -0.73 -6.60 -8.44
N ASP A 207 -1.95 -6.89 -8.02
CA ASP A 207 -3.07 -5.98 -8.03
C ASP A 207 -4.13 -6.39 -7.01
N VAL A 208 -4.84 -5.40 -6.50
CA VAL A 208 -6.03 -5.56 -5.66
C VAL A 208 -7.08 -4.64 -6.26
N SER A 209 -8.29 -5.14 -6.50
CA SER A 209 -9.40 -4.34 -7.04
C SER A 209 -10.68 -4.58 -6.26
N ILE A 210 -11.52 -3.56 -6.15
CA ILE A 210 -12.83 -3.63 -5.48
C ILE A 210 -13.92 -3.53 -6.53
N TRP A 211 -14.87 -4.47 -6.48
CA TRP A 211 -16.10 -4.48 -7.27
C TRP A 211 -17.31 -4.55 -6.32
N ALA A 212 -18.52 -4.41 -6.87
CA ALA A 212 -19.74 -4.52 -6.08
C ALA A 212 -19.84 -5.90 -5.43
N GLY A 213 -19.62 -5.96 -4.10
CA GLY A 213 -19.73 -7.17 -3.29
C GLY A 213 -18.49 -8.09 -3.28
N GLU A 214 -17.42 -7.74 -3.99
CA GLU A 214 -16.20 -8.55 -4.04
C GLU A 214 -14.91 -7.71 -4.09
N ILE A 215 -13.85 -8.24 -3.47
CA ILE A 215 -12.48 -7.78 -3.57
C ILE A 215 -11.69 -8.86 -4.29
N ILE A 216 -10.98 -8.47 -5.34
CA ILE A 216 -10.23 -9.36 -6.20
C ILE A 216 -8.74 -9.09 -5.99
N VAL A 217 -8.00 -10.12 -5.59
CA VAL A 217 -6.54 -10.10 -5.45
C VAL A 217 -5.94 -10.87 -6.62
N ARG A 218 -5.14 -10.20 -7.45
CA ARG A 218 -4.50 -10.80 -8.62
C ARG A 218 -3.04 -11.07 -8.34
N MET A 219 -2.61 -12.25 -8.78
CA MET A 219 -1.25 -12.75 -8.71
C MET A 219 -0.86 -13.27 -10.10
N THR A 220 0.42 -13.55 -10.35
CA THR A 220 0.90 -13.89 -11.70
C THR A 220 0.16 -15.06 -12.36
N ALA A 221 -0.23 -16.07 -11.57
CA ALA A 221 -0.85 -17.30 -12.07
C ALA A 221 -2.22 -17.59 -11.45
N SER A 222 -2.78 -16.67 -10.66
CA SER A 222 -4.03 -16.90 -9.95
C SER A 222 -4.77 -15.61 -9.62
N GLU A 223 -6.08 -15.74 -9.45
CA GLU A 223 -6.96 -14.70 -8.92
C GLU A 223 -7.67 -15.26 -7.69
N LEU A 224 -7.67 -14.51 -6.59
CA LEU A 224 -8.43 -14.83 -5.38
C LEU A 224 -9.54 -13.81 -5.19
N ARG A 225 -10.72 -14.30 -4.84
CA ARG A 225 -11.90 -13.46 -4.60
C ARG A 225 -12.33 -13.54 -3.14
N PHE A 226 -12.59 -12.37 -2.58
CA PHE A 226 -13.04 -12.17 -1.20
C PHE A 226 -14.37 -11.41 -1.25
N GLY A 227 -15.45 -12.00 -0.75
CA GLY A 227 -16.79 -11.45 -0.85
C GLY A 227 -17.81 -12.35 -0.16
N VAL A 228 -19.04 -11.89 -0.04
CA VAL A 228 -20.12 -12.67 0.56
C VAL A 228 -20.38 -13.87 -0.34
N GLU A 229 -20.14 -15.09 0.16
CA GLU A 229 -20.74 -16.27 -0.45
C GLU A 229 -22.25 -16.02 -0.46
N THR A 230 -22.83 -15.82 -1.65
CA THR A 230 -24.27 -15.94 -1.82
C THR A 230 -24.63 -17.27 -1.18
N PRO A 231 -25.48 -17.33 -0.13
CA PRO A 231 -25.77 -18.60 0.51
C PRO A 231 -26.24 -19.55 -0.58
N ALA A 232 -25.57 -20.70 -0.65
CA ALA A 232 -25.92 -21.78 -1.57
C ALA A 232 -27.43 -21.89 -1.58
N SER A 233 -28.01 -21.74 -2.77
CA SER A 233 -29.42 -21.93 -3.06
C SER A 233 -29.99 -23.01 -2.12
N ARG A 234 -30.91 -22.62 -1.25
CA ARG A 234 -31.76 -23.53 -0.46
C ARG A 234 -32.11 -24.72 -1.36
N PRO A 235 -31.91 -25.98 -0.92
CA PRO A 235 -32.39 -27.10 -1.71
C PRO A 235 -33.88 -26.88 -1.94
N ALA A 236 -34.29 -26.95 -3.21
CA ALA A 236 -35.69 -26.90 -3.59
C ALA A 236 -36.42 -27.95 -2.74
N MET A 237 -37.32 -27.49 -1.88
CA MET A 237 -38.23 -28.34 -1.15
C MET A 237 -39.11 -29.02 -2.19
N GLU A 238 -38.82 -30.28 -2.53
CA GLU A 238 -39.74 -31.13 -3.30
C GLU A 238 -41.04 -31.23 -2.51
N VAL A 239 -42.05 -30.47 -2.94
CA VAL A 239 -43.43 -30.73 -2.57
C VAL A 239 -43.87 -31.95 -3.36
N ARG A 240 -43.77 -33.14 -2.76
CA ARG A 240 -44.54 -34.29 -3.22
C ARG A 240 -45.98 -34.09 -2.80
N MET A 241 -46.85 -33.72 -3.75
CA MET A 241 -48.29 -33.95 -3.61
C MET A 241 -48.57 -35.43 -3.90
N ARG A 242 -49.50 -35.98 -3.10
CA ARG A 242 -49.97 -37.37 -3.13
C ARG A 242 -50.72 -37.69 -4.41
#